data_AF-A0A2U3K0H0-F1
#
_entry.id   AF-A0A2U3K0H0-F1
#
_cell.length_a   1.000
_cell.length_b   1.000
_cell.length_c   1.000
_cell.angle_alpha   90.00
_cell.angle_beta   90.00
_cell.angle_gamma   90.00
#
_symmetry.space_group_name_H-M   'P 1'
#
loop_
_entity.id
_entity.type
_entity.pdbx_description
1 polymer ?
#
loop_
_entity_poly.entity_id
_entity_poly.type
_entity_poly.pdbx_seq_one_letter_code
_entity_poly.pdbx_strand_id
1 'polypeptide(L)'
;MVERNHAQVYLDMANVLAAAGVTPYLQFGEAQWWYFADAASMPFYDAYTQSAFQAANGPAMGMIASQNADPTAYAQECAFLPGLIGAFTQAIVTFVRQSHSNALFEVLYPPDVNNTALNKLINFPAAQWTPANLACLKTENFTYTGDRNLDLARQSIGLPMALGFPASKSSHLVGIGDYTTPWDKERRLALGAGVESVVLFALDQFCLVGIGLPLGLGGRRGRFMG
;
A
#
# COMPACT_ATOMS: atom_id res chain seq x y z
N MET A 1 24.65 0.25 4.15
CA MET A 1 25.10 -0.22 2.81
C MET A 1 23.91 -0.67 1.95
N VAL A 2 22.86 -1.27 2.52
CA VAL A 2 21.64 -1.69 1.78
C VAL A 2 20.81 -0.51 1.20
N GLU A 3 20.66 0.60 1.92
CA GLU A 3 19.87 1.76 1.43
C GLU A 3 20.42 2.39 0.14
N ARG A 4 21.76 2.37 -0.06
CA ARG A 4 22.38 2.87 -1.30
C ARG A 4 21.95 2.08 -2.53
N ASN A 5 21.69 0.78 -2.36
CA ASN A 5 21.28 -0.07 -3.47
C ASN A 5 19.83 0.20 -3.87
N HIS A 6 18.94 0.40 -2.89
CA HIS A 6 17.52 0.68 -3.18
C HIS A 6 17.38 2.04 -3.86
N ALA A 7 17.96 3.10 -3.30
CA ALA A 7 17.88 4.44 -3.88
C ALA A 7 18.45 4.50 -5.31
N GLN A 8 19.54 3.77 -5.59
CA GLN A 8 20.11 3.66 -6.93
C GLN A 8 19.16 2.94 -7.90
N VAL A 9 18.51 1.84 -7.49
CA VAL A 9 17.52 1.14 -8.32
C VAL A 9 16.36 2.06 -8.72
N TYR A 10 15.84 2.88 -7.79
CA TYR A 10 14.81 3.87 -8.12
C TYR A 10 15.32 4.95 -9.07
N LEU A 11 16.56 5.41 -8.92
CA LEU A 11 17.18 6.35 -9.84
C LEU A 11 17.35 5.74 -11.25
N ASP A 12 17.78 4.48 -11.33
CA ASP A 12 17.93 3.78 -12.60
C ASP A 12 16.58 3.61 -13.31
N MET A 13 15.51 3.27 -12.57
CA MET A 13 14.14 3.26 -13.10
C MET A 13 13.71 4.66 -13.58
N ALA A 14 14.02 5.72 -12.82
CA ALA A 14 13.74 7.09 -13.25
C ALA A 14 14.49 7.46 -14.53
N ASN A 15 15.75 7.05 -14.65
CA ASN A 15 16.56 7.30 -15.85
C ASN A 15 15.95 6.63 -17.08
N VAL A 16 15.43 5.40 -16.97
CA VAL A 16 14.76 4.70 -18.06
C VAL A 16 13.49 5.46 -18.50
N LEU A 17 12.66 5.88 -17.55
CA LEU A 17 11.43 6.64 -17.82
C LEU A 17 11.75 8.00 -18.48
N ALA A 18 12.72 8.74 -17.92
CA ALA A 18 13.15 10.02 -18.46
C ALA A 18 13.76 9.89 -19.87
N ALA A 19 14.57 8.86 -20.12
CA ALA A 19 15.12 8.58 -21.43
C ALA A 19 14.05 8.23 -22.47
N ALA A 20 12.94 7.63 -22.04
CA ALA A 20 11.75 7.41 -22.86
C ALA A 20 10.88 8.66 -23.06
N GLY A 21 11.25 9.80 -22.49
CA GLY A 21 10.54 11.07 -22.63
C GLY A 21 9.29 11.19 -21.76
N VAL A 22 9.12 10.32 -20.74
CA VAL A 22 8.00 10.39 -19.79
C VAL A 22 8.48 10.85 -18.41
N THR A 23 7.60 11.55 -17.69
CA THR A 23 7.87 11.91 -16.29
C THR A 23 8.06 10.63 -15.47
N PRO A 24 9.17 10.49 -14.72
CA PRO A 24 9.34 9.35 -13.83
C PRO A 24 8.19 9.26 -12.82
N TYR A 25 7.41 8.20 -12.90
CA TYR A 25 6.36 7.86 -11.94
C TYR A 25 6.73 6.52 -11.32
N LEU A 26 7.15 6.55 -10.07
CA LEU A 26 7.74 5.41 -9.37
C LEU A 26 6.82 4.93 -8.25
N GLN A 27 6.62 3.62 -8.15
CA GLN A 27 5.83 3.01 -7.09
C GLN A 27 6.74 2.39 -6.03
N PHE A 28 6.56 2.78 -4.78
CA PHE A 28 6.87 1.90 -3.66
C PHE A 28 5.81 0.81 -3.64
N GLY A 29 6.23 -0.45 -3.72
CA GLY A 29 5.32 -1.58 -3.50
C GLY A 29 4.83 -1.59 -2.05
N GLU A 30 4.65 -2.78 -1.49
CA GLU A 30 4.28 -2.93 -0.09
C GLU A 30 5.47 -2.63 0.84
N ALA A 31 5.80 -1.33 0.98
CA ALA A 31 6.86 -0.84 1.86
C ALA A 31 6.39 -0.87 3.31
N GLN A 32 6.33 -2.08 3.87
CA GLN A 32 5.79 -2.38 5.19
C GLN A 32 6.47 -3.59 5.81
N TRP A 33 6.18 -3.85 7.07
CA TRP A 33 6.57 -5.09 7.72
C TRP A 33 5.51 -6.18 7.56
N TRP A 34 5.99 -7.39 7.29
CA TRP A 34 5.18 -8.59 7.12
C TRP A 34 5.19 -9.49 8.33
N TYR A 35 4.02 -9.96 8.74
CA TYR A 35 3.88 -10.98 9.77
C TYR A 35 3.29 -12.26 9.18
N PHE A 36 3.90 -13.40 9.50
CA PHE A 36 3.38 -14.73 9.19
C PHE A 36 3.05 -15.43 10.53
N ALA A 37 1.85 -16.01 10.61
CA ALA A 37 1.25 -16.47 11.87
C ALA A 37 1.84 -17.76 12.45
N ASP A 38 2.82 -18.37 11.79
CA ASP A 38 3.37 -19.70 12.05
C ASP A 38 4.59 -19.71 13.00
N ALA A 39 4.48 -18.95 14.10
CA ALA A 39 5.40 -18.90 15.26
C ALA A 39 6.59 -17.91 15.20
N ALA A 40 6.65 -17.01 14.22
CA ALA A 40 7.57 -15.88 14.25
C ALA A 40 6.98 -14.70 15.06
N SER A 41 7.83 -13.96 15.78
CA SER A 41 7.44 -12.64 16.31
C SER A 41 7.24 -11.64 15.16
N MET A 42 6.70 -10.45 15.45
CA MET A 42 6.74 -9.36 14.47
C MET A 42 8.18 -9.11 13.98
N PRO A 43 8.42 -8.75 12.72
CA PRO A 43 9.77 -8.73 12.11
C PRO A 43 10.59 -7.47 12.41
N PHE A 44 10.29 -6.75 13.49
CA PHE A 44 10.85 -5.42 13.76
C PHE A 44 12.23 -5.44 14.42
N TYR A 45 12.73 -6.62 14.80
CA TYR A 45 13.79 -6.75 15.80
C TYR A 45 15.19 -6.91 15.20
N ASP A 46 15.47 -6.34 14.02
CA ASP A 46 16.85 -6.28 13.56
C ASP A 46 17.70 -5.33 14.44
N ALA A 47 19.03 -5.49 14.40
CA ALA A 47 19.94 -4.75 15.27
C ALA A 47 19.89 -3.22 15.04
N TYR A 48 19.61 -2.78 13.81
CA TYR A 48 19.47 -1.36 13.50
C TYR A 48 18.20 -0.81 14.15
N THR A 49 17.06 -1.47 13.95
CA THR A 49 15.78 -1.02 14.51
C THR A 49 15.81 -0.96 16.03
N GLN A 50 16.36 -1.99 16.70
CA GLN A 50 16.47 -2.01 18.16
C GLN A 50 17.38 -0.90 18.69
N SER A 51 18.56 -0.70 18.08
CA SER A 51 19.51 0.33 18.53
C SER A 51 18.98 1.75 18.27
N ALA A 52 18.32 1.98 17.13
CA ALA A 52 17.68 3.25 16.81
C ALA A 52 16.51 3.56 17.76
N PHE A 53 15.69 2.55 18.09
CA PHE A 53 14.63 2.71 19.07
C PHE A 53 15.17 3.11 20.45
N GLN A 54 16.19 2.38 20.94
CA GLN A 54 16.79 2.63 22.24
C GLN A 54 17.45 4.01 22.29
N ALA A 55 18.12 4.43 21.22
CA ALA A 55 18.70 5.76 21.11
C ALA A 55 17.63 6.87 21.14
N ALA A 56 16.47 6.64 20.54
CA ALA A 56 15.38 7.61 20.47
C ALA A 56 14.54 7.70 21.76
N ASN A 57 14.34 6.59 22.47
CA ASN A 57 13.39 6.50 23.57
C ASN A 57 14.04 6.27 24.95
N GLY A 58 15.26 5.73 25.01
CA GLY A 58 15.98 5.36 26.22
C GLY A 58 15.89 3.86 26.58
N PRO A 59 14.69 3.31 26.84
CA PRO A 59 14.50 1.87 27.05
C PRO A 59 14.74 1.03 25.79
N ALA A 60 15.01 -0.26 26.00
CA ALA A 60 15.01 -1.24 24.92
C ALA A 60 13.58 -1.44 24.38
N MET A 61 13.48 -1.79 23.08
CA MET A 61 12.20 -2.01 22.41
C MET A 61 11.47 -3.23 23.01
N GLY A 62 10.18 -3.10 23.29
CA GLY A 62 9.34 -4.18 23.76
C GLY A 62 9.13 -5.26 22.69
N MET A 63 9.09 -6.52 23.12
CA MET A 63 8.76 -7.64 22.25
C MET A 63 7.24 -7.73 22.02
N ILE A 64 6.83 -7.66 20.76
CA ILE A 64 5.47 -7.78 20.26
C ILE A 64 5.38 -9.14 19.57
N ALA A 65 4.71 -10.09 20.21
CA ALA A 65 4.64 -11.46 19.75
C ALA A 65 3.50 -11.71 18.73
N SER A 66 2.58 -10.77 18.57
CA SER A 66 1.38 -10.94 17.75
C SER A 66 0.93 -9.64 17.12
N GLN A 67 0.50 -9.71 15.86
CA GLN A 67 -0.19 -8.64 15.14
C GLN A 67 -1.49 -8.17 15.82
N ASN A 68 -2.04 -8.97 16.74
CA ASN A 68 -3.25 -8.65 17.51
C ASN A 68 -2.94 -8.05 18.89
N ALA A 69 -1.66 -7.77 19.19
CA ALA A 69 -1.30 -7.11 20.43
C ALA A 69 -1.99 -5.75 20.55
N ASP A 70 -2.38 -5.37 21.77
CA ASP A 70 -2.97 -4.07 22.02
C ASP A 70 -1.91 -2.97 21.83
N PRO A 71 -2.05 -2.05 20.84
CA PRO A 71 -1.06 -1.01 20.58
C PRO A 71 -0.86 -0.07 21.79
N THR A 72 -1.85 0.00 22.67
CA THR A 72 -1.82 0.80 23.89
C THR A 72 -0.71 0.38 24.86
N ALA A 73 -0.32 -0.91 24.84
CA ALA A 73 0.80 -1.44 25.61
C ALA A 73 2.19 -1.15 24.99
N TYR A 74 2.22 -0.64 23.76
CA TYR A 74 3.44 -0.44 22.95
C TYR A 74 3.45 0.95 22.31
N ALA A 75 3.07 1.98 23.08
CA ALA A 75 2.85 3.33 22.55
C ALA A 75 4.12 3.95 21.94
N GLN A 76 5.30 3.68 22.52
CA GLN A 76 6.57 4.18 21.98
C GLN A 76 6.93 3.50 20.67
N GLU A 77 6.73 2.18 20.57
CA GLU A 77 6.95 1.39 19.36
C GLU A 77 6.01 1.83 18.24
N CYS A 78 4.72 2.01 18.55
CA CYS A 78 3.72 2.46 17.59
C CYS A 78 3.99 3.90 17.10
N ALA A 79 4.67 4.74 17.88
CA ALA A 79 5.09 6.07 17.45
C ALA A 79 6.40 6.03 16.64
N PHE A 80 7.33 5.14 16.98
CA PHE A 80 8.66 5.06 16.39
C PHE A 80 8.67 4.32 15.05
N LEU A 81 8.08 3.12 15.01
CA LEU A 81 8.21 2.21 13.87
C LEU A 81 7.72 2.84 12.56
N PRO A 82 6.54 3.49 12.47
CA PRO A 82 6.12 4.13 11.22
C PRO A 82 7.17 5.13 10.71
N GLY A 83 7.85 5.83 11.61
CA GLY A 83 8.92 6.77 11.28
C GLY A 83 10.05 6.14 10.46
N LEU A 84 10.36 4.85 10.63
CA LEU A 84 11.39 4.17 9.83
C LEU A 84 10.93 3.93 8.38
N ILE A 85 9.67 3.51 8.15
CA ILE A 85 9.11 3.39 6.80
C ILE A 85 9.06 4.76 6.13
N GLY A 86 8.60 5.77 6.87
CA GLY A 86 8.55 7.16 6.41
C GLY A 86 9.93 7.68 6.01
N ALA A 87 10.95 7.47 6.85
CA ALA A 87 12.32 7.86 6.57
C ALA A 87 12.89 7.15 5.34
N PHE A 88 12.68 5.84 5.23
CA PHE A 88 13.13 5.05 4.07
C PHE A 88 12.54 5.57 2.75
N THR A 89 11.21 5.71 2.69
CA THR A 89 10.54 6.21 1.48
C THR A 89 10.94 7.65 1.16
N GLN A 90 11.02 8.54 2.16
CA GLN A 90 11.45 9.91 1.97
C GLN A 90 12.90 10.04 1.49
N ALA A 91 13.82 9.21 1.99
CA ALA A 91 15.21 9.22 1.57
C ALA A 91 15.34 8.89 0.07
N ILE A 92 14.60 7.91 -0.41
CA ILE A 92 14.57 7.54 -1.84
C ILE A 92 13.96 8.67 -2.68
N VAL A 93 12.82 9.23 -2.26
CA VAL A 93 12.19 10.37 -2.94
C VAL A 93 13.18 11.53 -3.09
N THR A 94 13.85 11.91 -1.99
CA THR A 94 14.84 12.98 -1.98
C THR A 94 16.00 12.67 -2.91
N PHE A 95 16.54 11.44 -2.87
CA PHE A 95 17.67 11.03 -3.70
C PHE A 95 17.35 11.09 -5.19
N VAL A 96 16.24 10.50 -5.64
CA VAL A 96 15.86 10.51 -7.06
C VAL A 96 15.59 11.93 -7.56
N ARG A 97 14.95 12.77 -6.74
CA ARG A 97 14.62 14.16 -7.12
C ARG A 97 15.85 15.07 -7.25
N GLN A 98 17.04 14.64 -6.81
CA GLN A 98 18.29 15.34 -7.13
C GLN A 98 18.60 15.30 -8.63
N SER A 99 18.23 14.22 -9.34
CA SER A 99 18.43 14.08 -10.78
C SER A 99 17.15 14.29 -11.59
N HIS A 100 15.99 13.95 -11.02
CA HIS A 100 14.67 14.06 -11.66
C HIS A 100 13.70 14.83 -10.75
N SER A 101 13.83 16.15 -10.72
CA SER A 101 13.07 17.00 -9.77
C SER A 101 11.55 16.93 -9.95
N ASN A 102 11.08 16.56 -11.14
CA ASN A 102 9.66 16.33 -11.44
C ASN A 102 9.17 14.90 -11.17
N ALA A 103 10.02 14.01 -10.62
CA ALA A 103 9.63 12.63 -10.33
C ALA A 103 8.46 12.55 -9.34
N LEU A 104 7.48 11.72 -9.70
CA LEU A 104 6.28 11.43 -8.95
C LEU A 104 6.41 10.06 -8.27
N PHE A 105 5.78 9.94 -7.09
CA PHE A 105 5.84 8.72 -6.29
C PHE A 105 4.46 8.31 -5.83
N GLU A 106 4.16 7.01 -5.93
CA GLU A 106 3.02 6.38 -5.27
C GLU A 106 3.47 5.29 -4.30
N VAL A 107 2.58 4.91 -3.40
CA VAL A 107 2.79 3.75 -2.52
C VAL A 107 1.60 2.81 -2.60
N LEU A 108 1.87 1.51 -2.63
CA LEU A 108 0.89 0.44 -2.50
C LEU A 108 0.73 0.08 -1.01
N TYR A 109 -0.46 0.32 -0.46
CA TYR A 109 -0.82 -0.02 0.92
C TYR A 109 -2.01 -0.98 0.94
N PRO A 110 -1.80 -2.26 1.30
CA PRO A 110 -2.87 -3.26 1.34
C PRO A 110 -3.61 -3.27 2.70
N PRO A 111 -4.88 -2.81 2.78
CA PRO A 111 -5.57 -2.72 4.06
C PRO A 111 -6.00 -4.07 4.65
N ASP A 112 -5.98 -5.14 3.85
CA ASP A 112 -6.38 -6.49 4.24
C ASP A 112 -5.33 -7.21 5.09
N VAL A 113 -4.06 -7.10 4.73
CA VAL A 113 -2.94 -7.63 5.55
C VAL A 113 -2.63 -6.72 6.75
N ASN A 114 -3.09 -5.48 6.70
CA ASN A 114 -2.98 -4.53 7.82
C ASN A 114 -4.22 -4.48 8.71
N ASN A 115 -5.14 -5.43 8.62
CA ASN A 115 -6.43 -5.32 9.33
C ASN A 115 -6.39 -5.66 10.83
N THR A 116 -5.41 -5.13 11.56
CA THR A 116 -5.36 -5.15 13.02
C THR A 116 -5.12 -3.74 13.55
N ALA A 117 -5.48 -3.47 14.81
CA ALA A 117 -5.25 -2.16 15.42
C ALA A 117 -3.76 -1.77 15.40
N LEU A 118 -2.88 -2.75 15.66
CA LEU A 118 -1.44 -2.57 15.65
C LEU A 118 -0.88 -2.31 14.24
N ASN A 119 -1.20 -3.16 13.26
CA ASN A 119 -0.60 -3.06 11.92
C ASN A 119 -1.01 -1.76 11.22
N LYS A 120 -2.25 -1.30 11.39
CA LYS A 120 -2.71 0.01 10.87
C LYS A 120 -1.85 1.17 11.35
N LEU A 121 -1.35 1.10 12.58
CA LEU A 121 -0.48 2.14 13.13
C LEU A 121 0.94 1.97 12.62
N ILE A 122 1.51 0.77 12.78
CA ILE A 122 2.93 0.50 12.50
C ILE A 122 3.27 0.66 11.01
N ASN A 123 2.41 0.18 10.11
CA ASN A 123 2.70 0.11 8.68
C ASN A 123 2.21 1.34 7.89
N PHE A 124 1.64 2.36 8.54
CA PHE A 124 1.18 3.58 7.87
C PHE A 124 1.87 4.84 8.41
N PRO A 125 2.96 5.32 7.80
CA PRO A 125 3.66 6.54 8.21
C PRO A 125 2.91 7.81 7.80
N ALA A 126 1.85 8.15 8.55
CA ALA A 126 0.93 9.25 8.22
C ALA A 126 1.59 10.63 8.09
N ALA A 127 2.74 10.85 8.72
CA ALA A 127 3.48 12.11 8.58
C ALA A 127 4.19 12.25 7.21
N GLN A 128 4.58 11.14 6.59
CA GLN A 128 5.30 11.12 5.32
C GLN A 128 4.37 10.77 4.15
N TRP A 129 3.47 9.81 4.31
CA TRP A 129 2.52 9.39 3.27
C TRP A 129 1.29 10.30 3.28
N THR A 130 1.48 11.48 2.71
CA THR A 130 0.46 12.53 2.60
C THR A 130 0.19 12.89 1.14
N PRO A 131 -0.97 13.50 0.82
CA PRO A 131 -1.23 14.00 -0.54
C PRO A 131 -0.28 15.12 -0.97
N ALA A 132 0.51 15.72 -0.07
CA ALA A 132 1.54 16.69 -0.43
C ALA A 132 2.83 16.01 -0.92
N ASN A 133 3.16 14.85 -0.34
CA ASN A 133 4.42 14.16 -0.61
C ASN A 133 4.30 13.08 -1.69
N LEU A 134 3.12 12.47 -1.81
CA LEU A 134 2.82 11.42 -2.78
C LEU A 134 1.90 11.93 -3.90
N ALA A 135 2.13 11.40 -5.09
CA ALA A 135 1.25 11.56 -6.24
C ALA A 135 -0.03 10.72 -6.07
N CYS A 136 0.10 9.51 -5.51
CA CYS A 136 -1.04 8.62 -5.28
C CYS A 136 -0.82 7.71 -4.07
N LEU A 137 -1.90 7.42 -3.33
CA LEU A 137 -1.98 6.30 -2.40
C LEU A 137 -2.82 5.21 -3.05
N LYS A 138 -2.18 4.08 -3.37
CA LYS A 138 -2.79 2.92 -4.01
C LYS A 138 -3.15 1.88 -2.95
N THR A 139 -4.34 1.30 -3.05
CA THR A 139 -4.77 0.21 -2.17
C THR A 139 -4.88 -1.11 -2.91
N GLU A 140 -4.79 -2.22 -2.19
CA GLU A 140 -4.93 -3.60 -2.68
C GLU A 140 -5.59 -4.45 -1.59
N ASN A 141 -6.32 -5.49 -1.97
CA ASN A 141 -7.09 -6.28 -0.99
C ASN A 141 -7.35 -7.73 -1.41
N PHE A 142 -6.33 -8.43 -1.90
CA PHE A 142 -6.44 -9.81 -2.40
C PHE A 142 -7.14 -10.76 -1.43
N THR A 143 -6.90 -10.64 -0.13
CA THR A 143 -7.56 -11.46 0.89
C THR A 143 -9.05 -11.15 0.97
N TYR A 144 -9.44 -9.88 1.01
CA TYR A 144 -10.86 -9.51 1.02
C TYR A 144 -11.59 -9.93 -0.26
N THR A 145 -10.94 -9.80 -1.42
CA THR A 145 -11.47 -10.29 -2.70
C THR A 145 -11.61 -11.81 -2.64
N GLY A 146 -10.56 -12.53 -2.22
CA GLY A 146 -10.53 -13.98 -2.07
C GLY A 146 -11.61 -14.49 -1.12
N ASP A 147 -11.83 -13.80 0.00
CA ASP A 147 -12.86 -14.10 1.01
C ASP A 147 -14.28 -13.69 0.57
N ARG A 148 -14.43 -13.13 -0.64
CA ARG A 148 -15.69 -12.63 -1.21
C ARG A 148 -16.33 -11.52 -0.36
N ASN A 149 -15.52 -10.78 0.40
CA ASN A 149 -15.98 -9.70 1.27
C ASN A 149 -15.93 -8.34 0.56
N LEU A 150 -16.97 -8.06 -0.23
CA LEU A 150 -17.09 -6.80 -0.97
C LEU A 150 -17.29 -5.56 -0.08
N ASP A 151 -17.68 -5.73 1.17
CA ASP A 151 -17.81 -4.61 2.10
C ASP A 151 -16.46 -4.15 2.60
N LEU A 152 -15.56 -5.09 2.95
CA LEU A 152 -14.16 -4.77 3.27
C LEU A 152 -13.41 -4.26 2.04
N ALA A 153 -13.65 -4.83 0.85
CA ALA A 153 -13.10 -4.30 -0.40
C ALA A 153 -13.51 -2.83 -0.63
N ARG A 154 -14.80 -2.50 -0.43
CA ARG A 154 -15.30 -1.12 -0.53
C ARG A 154 -14.66 -0.19 0.49
N GLN A 155 -14.44 -0.66 1.71
CA GLN A 155 -13.73 0.11 2.74
C GLN A 155 -12.28 0.38 2.34
N SER A 156 -11.57 -0.62 1.80
CA SER A 156 -10.20 -0.47 1.28
C SER A 156 -10.13 0.57 0.17
N ILE A 157 -11.04 0.52 -0.82
CA ILE A 157 -11.14 1.50 -1.91
C ILE A 157 -11.29 2.93 -1.37
N GLY A 158 -12.08 3.11 -0.30
CA GLY A 158 -12.33 4.42 0.30
C GLY A 158 -11.26 4.89 1.28
N LEU A 159 -10.32 4.03 1.68
CA LEU A 159 -9.33 4.34 2.71
C LEU A 159 -8.45 5.55 2.37
N PRO A 160 -7.91 5.71 1.14
CA PRO A 160 -7.11 6.88 0.81
C PRO A 160 -7.82 8.22 1.05
N MET A 161 -9.10 8.29 0.71
CA MET A 161 -9.94 9.46 0.95
C MET A 161 -10.16 9.74 2.43
N ALA A 162 -10.34 8.69 3.24
CA ALA A 162 -10.41 8.83 4.69
C ALA A 162 -9.10 9.35 5.30
N LEU A 163 -7.97 9.11 4.62
CA LEU A 163 -6.62 9.59 4.99
C LEU A 163 -6.27 10.94 4.34
N GLY A 164 -7.22 11.58 3.66
CA GLY A 164 -7.05 12.93 3.09
C GLY A 164 -6.54 12.97 1.64
N PHE A 165 -6.33 11.83 0.99
CA PHE A 165 -6.02 11.81 -0.44
C PHE A 165 -7.30 12.05 -1.25
N PRO A 166 -7.35 13.06 -2.14
CA PRO A 166 -8.49 13.18 -3.05
C PRO A 166 -8.57 11.95 -3.97
N ALA A 167 -9.74 11.70 -4.55
CA ALA A 167 -9.93 10.58 -5.47
C ALA A 167 -8.93 10.62 -6.64
N SER A 168 -8.56 11.81 -7.12
CA SER A 168 -7.53 12.04 -8.15
C SER A 168 -6.09 11.72 -7.71
N LYS A 169 -5.87 11.37 -6.43
CA LYS A 169 -4.61 10.88 -5.87
C LYS A 169 -4.80 9.56 -5.12
N SER A 170 -5.83 8.80 -5.51
CA SER A 170 -6.15 7.50 -4.94
C SER A 170 -6.21 6.49 -6.09
N SER A 171 -5.69 5.29 -5.88
CA SER A 171 -5.74 4.20 -6.86
C SER A 171 -6.10 2.89 -6.17
N HIS A 172 -6.58 1.92 -6.95
CA HIS A 172 -6.94 0.61 -6.43
C HIS A 172 -6.49 -0.51 -7.35
N LEU A 173 -5.76 -1.48 -6.80
CA LEU A 173 -5.29 -2.67 -7.48
C LEU A 173 -6.19 -3.84 -7.10
N VAL A 174 -6.76 -4.48 -8.12
CA VAL A 174 -7.70 -5.58 -8.01
C VAL A 174 -7.03 -6.88 -8.45
N GLY A 175 -7.05 -7.88 -7.56
CA GLY A 175 -6.57 -9.24 -7.82
C GLY A 175 -7.60 -10.06 -8.59
N ILE A 176 -7.24 -10.56 -9.77
CA ILE A 176 -8.05 -11.43 -10.63
C ILE A 176 -7.90 -12.86 -10.10
N GLY A 177 -8.82 -13.26 -9.23
CA GLY A 177 -8.89 -14.64 -8.77
C GLY A 177 -9.64 -15.57 -9.72
N ASP A 178 -10.04 -16.72 -9.20
CA ASP A 178 -10.87 -17.69 -9.91
C ASP A 178 -12.29 -17.15 -10.21
N TYR A 179 -13.08 -17.90 -10.98
CA TYR A 179 -14.43 -17.53 -11.44
C TYR A 179 -15.45 -17.24 -10.33
N THR A 180 -15.17 -17.61 -9.08
CA THR A 180 -16.02 -17.38 -7.91
C THR A 180 -15.58 -16.18 -7.06
N THR A 181 -14.37 -15.66 -7.29
CA THR A 181 -13.91 -14.42 -6.65
C THR A 181 -14.59 -13.20 -7.29
N PRO A 182 -15.02 -12.18 -6.52
CA PRO A 182 -15.81 -11.09 -7.02
C PRO A 182 -14.96 -9.93 -7.56
N TRP A 183 -13.78 -10.20 -8.12
CA TRP A 183 -12.83 -9.19 -8.60
C TRP A 183 -13.45 -8.20 -9.61
N ASP A 184 -14.33 -8.68 -10.50
CA ASP A 184 -15.03 -7.83 -11.47
C ASP A 184 -16.04 -6.88 -10.78
N LYS A 185 -16.64 -7.31 -9.66
CA LYS A 185 -17.49 -6.44 -8.83
C LYS A 185 -16.65 -5.42 -8.07
N GLU A 186 -15.51 -5.82 -7.52
CA GLU A 186 -14.55 -4.92 -6.86
C GLU A 186 -14.02 -3.85 -7.81
N ARG A 187 -13.58 -4.22 -9.02
CA ARG A 187 -13.20 -3.28 -10.07
C ARG A 187 -14.28 -2.23 -10.30
N ARG A 188 -15.54 -2.64 -10.40
CA ARG A 188 -16.67 -1.71 -10.57
C ARG A 188 -16.90 -0.81 -9.37
N LEU A 189 -16.67 -1.29 -8.14
CA LEU A 189 -16.73 -0.46 -6.95
C LEU A 189 -15.65 0.62 -6.99
N ALA A 190 -14.42 0.26 -7.38
CA ALA A 190 -13.32 1.21 -7.51
C ALA A 190 -13.60 2.25 -8.61
N LEU A 191 -14.05 1.82 -9.79
CA LEU A 191 -14.49 2.73 -10.86
C LEU A 191 -15.62 3.66 -10.38
N GLY A 192 -16.59 3.13 -9.64
CA GLY A 192 -17.69 3.91 -9.08
C GLY A 192 -17.27 4.89 -7.99
N ALA A 193 -16.15 4.64 -7.29
CA ALA A 193 -15.55 5.57 -6.34
C ALA A 193 -14.80 6.72 -7.03
N GLY A 194 -14.54 6.63 -8.33
CA GLY A 194 -13.90 7.69 -9.11
C GLY A 194 -12.43 7.89 -8.76
N VAL A 195 -11.76 6.84 -8.26
CA VAL A 195 -10.31 6.84 -8.03
C VAL A 195 -9.57 7.08 -9.35
N GLU A 196 -8.36 7.63 -9.26
CA GLU A 196 -7.53 8.02 -10.42
C GLU A 196 -7.27 6.87 -11.38
N SER A 197 -7.00 5.68 -10.83
CA SER A 197 -6.79 4.46 -11.63
C SER A 197 -7.28 3.22 -10.91
N VAL A 198 -7.72 2.24 -11.72
CA VAL A 198 -8.04 0.88 -11.28
C VAL A 198 -7.13 -0.08 -12.03
N VAL A 199 -6.21 -0.70 -11.31
CA VAL A 199 -5.19 -1.61 -11.85
C VAL A 199 -5.69 -3.05 -11.69
N LEU A 200 -5.50 -3.88 -12.72
CA LEU A 200 -5.80 -5.31 -12.66
C LEU A 200 -4.51 -6.11 -12.53
N PHE A 201 -4.46 -7.02 -11.56
CA PHE A 201 -3.37 -7.95 -11.33
C PHE A 201 -3.91 -9.39 -11.27
N ALA A 202 -3.34 -10.42 -11.87
CA ALA A 202 -2.23 -10.43 -12.81
C ALA A 202 -2.73 -10.74 -14.24
N LEU A 203 -2.10 -10.12 -15.25
CA LEU A 203 -2.51 -10.24 -16.65
C LEU A 203 -2.46 -11.69 -17.16
N ASP A 204 -1.54 -12.49 -16.65
CA ASP A 204 -1.46 -13.93 -16.93
C ASP A 204 -2.72 -14.67 -16.46
N GLN A 205 -3.19 -14.42 -15.24
CA GLN A 205 -4.47 -14.98 -14.76
C GLN A 205 -5.64 -14.52 -15.62
N PHE A 206 -5.63 -13.25 -16.04
CA PHE A 206 -6.64 -12.72 -16.96
C PHE A 206 -6.71 -13.53 -18.27
N CYS A 207 -5.53 -13.76 -18.87
CA CYS A 207 -5.38 -14.48 -20.13
C CYS A 207 -5.68 -15.98 -19.98
N LEU A 208 -5.25 -16.61 -18.88
CA LEU A 208 -5.42 -18.05 -18.62
C LEU A 208 -6.88 -18.45 -18.41
N VAL A 209 -7.66 -17.60 -17.73
CA VAL A 209 -9.09 -17.86 -17.46
C VAL A 209 -9.96 -17.58 -18.70
N GLY A 210 -9.41 -16.92 -19.73
CA GLY A 210 -10.14 -16.64 -20.98
C GLY A 210 -11.24 -15.60 -20.81
N ILE A 211 -11.02 -14.58 -19.99
CA ILE A 211 -12.03 -13.56 -19.69
C ILE A 211 -12.34 -12.75 -20.96
N GLY A 212 -13.62 -12.69 -21.33
CA GLY A 212 -14.09 -11.93 -22.48
C GLY A 212 -13.97 -10.41 -22.29
N LEU A 213 -13.52 -9.73 -23.34
CA LEU A 213 -13.45 -8.27 -23.43
C LEU A 213 -14.54 -7.71 -24.38
N PRO A 214 -15.05 -6.48 -24.15
CA PRO A 214 -14.69 -5.56 -23.07
C PRO A 214 -15.30 -5.95 -21.72
N LEU A 215 -14.63 -5.60 -20.62
CA LEU A 215 -15.17 -5.81 -19.28
C LEU A 215 -16.39 -4.91 -19.06
N GLY A 216 -17.47 -5.47 -18.50
CA GLY A 216 -18.71 -4.75 -18.29
C GLY A 216 -18.59 -3.64 -17.24
N LEU A 217 -19.15 -2.46 -17.53
CA LEU A 217 -19.22 -1.33 -16.57
C LEU A 217 -20.22 -1.58 -15.42
N GLY A 218 -21.03 -2.65 -15.52
CA GLY A 218 -22.10 -2.99 -14.59
C GLY A 218 -23.41 -2.30 -14.97
N GLY A 219 -24.53 -3.00 -14.84
CA GLY A 219 -25.85 -2.43 -15.04
C GLY A 219 -26.18 -1.40 -13.97
N ARG A 220 -26.77 -0.26 -14.35
CA ARG A 220 -27.43 0.66 -13.41
C ARG A 220 -28.37 -0.15 -12.52
N ARG A 221 -28.30 0.04 -11.20
CA ARG A 221 -29.27 -0.53 -10.24
C ARG A 221 -30.68 -0.38 -10.81
N GLY A 222 -31.41 -1.48 -10.93
CA GLY A 222 -32.85 -1.41 -11.17
C GLY A 222 -33.46 -0.53 -10.09
N ARG A 223 -34.18 0.52 -10.49
CA ARG A 223 -35.09 1.21 -9.57
C ARG A 223 -36.06 0.15 -9.09
N PHE A 224 -36.10 -0.12 -7.79
CA PHE A 224 -37.23 -0.84 -7.21
C PHE A 224 -38.48 0.00 -7.54
N MET A 225 -39.29 -0.52 -8.47
CA MET A 225 -40.68 -0.10 -8.64
C MET A 225 -41.49 -1.08 -7.78
N GLY A 226 -41.81 -0.65 -6.57
CA GLY A 226 -42.62 -1.36 -5.60
C GLY A 226 -42.95 -0.42 -4.45
#